data_AF-A0AA96EI94-F1
#
_entry.id   AF-A0AA96EI94-F1
#
_cell.length_a   1.000
_cell.length_b   1.000
_cell.length_c   1.000
_cell.angle_alpha   90.00
_cell.angle_beta   90.00
_cell.angle_gamma   90.00
#
_symmetry.space_group_name_H-M   'P 1'
#
loop_
_entity.id
_entity.type
_entity.pdbx_description
1 polymer ?
#
loop_
_entity_poly.entity_id
_entity_poly.type
_entity_poly.pdbx_seq_one_letter_code
_entity_poly.pdbx_strand_id
1 'polypeptide(L)'
;MKRLLALAVTAALTAASATAWAAPKDHDWDNGPGNNPKAQGRHDNGKHRGWEKQAYRRGERLPDRFYTRDYYVTDYERYHLRRPEPGYRYIRSDDGQIFLTAVATGLIVDIMLGN
;
A
#
# COMPACT_ATOMS: atom_id res chain seq x y z
N MET A 1 17.95 19.11 -20.06
CA MET A 1 18.35 20.06 -18.99
C MET A 1 17.74 19.58 -17.68
N LYS A 2 18.58 19.22 -16.71
CA LYS A 2 18.18 18.62 -15.43
C LYS A 2 17.77 19.76 -14.48
N ARG A 3 16.51 19.79 -14.03
CA ARG A 3 16.05 20.74 -13.01
C ARG A 3 15.98 20.02 -11.66
N LEU A 4 16.63 20.63 -10.70
CA LEU A 4 16.95 20.16 -9.36
C LEU A 4 15.73 20.27 -8.43
N LEU A 5 15.62 19.28 -7.53
CA LEU A 5 15.26 19.37 -6.10
C LEU A 5 14.45 20.57 -5.62
N ALA A 6 13.35 20.28 -4.90
CA ALA A 6 13.21 20.68 -3.49
C ALA A 6 11.95 20.05 -2.87
N LEU A 7 12.14 19.05 -2.01
CA LEU A 7 11.14 18.55 -1.07
C LEU A 7 11.33 19.35 0.22
N ALA A 8 10.50 20.37 0.42
CA ALA A 8 10.51 21.16 1.65
C ALA A 8 9.70 20.42 2.73
N VAL A 9 10.40 19.69 3.59
CA VAL A 9 9.83 19.19 4.84
C VAL A 9 9.73 20.37 5.80
N THR A 10 8.52 20.81 6.10
CA THR A 10 8.26 21.79 7.16
C THR A 10 7.58 21.07 8.32
N ALA A 11 8.36 20.86 9.38
CA ALA A 11 7.86 20.46 10.69
C ALA A 11 7.20 21.66 11.36
N ALA A 12 5.93 21.52 11.75
CA ALA A 12 5.24 22.47 12.61
C ALA A 12 4.80 21.74 13.88
N LEU A 13 5.63 21.83 14.92
CA LEU A 13 5.22 21.59 16.29
C LEU A 13 4.34 22.76 16.74
N THR A 14 3.11 22.47 17.19
CA THR A 14 2.39 23.38 18.08
C THR A 14 1.90 22.60 19.30
N ALA A 15 2.14 23.20 20.45
CA ALA A 15 2.01 22.63 21.77
C ALA A 15 0.66 22.97 22.42
N ALA A 16 0.36 22.18 23.44
CA ALA A 16 -0.43 22.50 24.63
C ALA A 16 -1.94 22.69 24.45
N SER A 17 -2.70 21.78 25.07
CA SER A 17 -3.67 22.18 26.08
C SER A 17 -3.88 21.03 27.07
N ALA A 18 -3.54 21.30 28.32
CA ALA A 18 -3.78 20.43 29.45
C ALA A 18 -5.25 20.54 29.87
N THR A 19 -5.97 19.43 29.82
CA THR A 19 -7.18 19.22 30.61
C THR A 19 -6.93 18.06 31.54
N ALA A 20 -6.62 18.41 32.79
CA ALA A 20 -6.78 17.51 33.91
C ALA A 20 -8.28 17.38 34.17
N TRP A 21 -8.80 16.14 34.18
CA TRP A 21 -9.93 15.74 34.99
C TRP A 21 -9.71 14.32 35.47
N ALA A 22 -9.77 14.18 36.79
CA ALA A 22 -9.51 12.96 37.53
C ALA A 22 -10.66 11.95 37.37
N ALA A 23 -10.29 10.67 37.28
CA ALA A 23 -10.95 9.56 37.94
C ALA A 23 -10.10 8.29 37.74
N PRO A 24 -9.47 7.71 38.78
CA PRO A 24 -9.13 6.30 38.71
C PRO A 24 -10.43 5.51 38.76
N LYS A 25 -10.68 4.70 37.73
CA LYS A 25 -11.58 3.54 37.82
C LYS A 25 -10.70 2.32 37.74
N ASP A 26 -10.18 1.96 38.90
CA ASP A 26 -9.96 0.60 39.37
C ASP A 26 -11.05 -0.34 38.83
N HIS A 27 -10.71 -1.05 37.75
CA HIS A 27 -11.43 -2.22 37.30
C HIS A 27 -10.69 -3.44 37.83
N ASP A 28 -11.14 -3.91 39.00
CA ASP A 28 -10.83 -5.25 39.51
C ASP A 28 -11.25 -6.29 38.47
N TRP A 29 -10.27 -6.86 37.77
CA TRP A 29 -10.45 -8.10 37.04
C TRP A 29 -10.14 -9.24 38.00
N ASP A 30 -11.20 -9.79 38.59
CA ASP A 30 -11.16 -11.08 39.27
C ASP A 30 -10.50 -12.13 38.37
N ASN A 31 -9.34 -12.61 38.83
CA ASN A 31 -8.64 -13.76 38.28
C ASN A 31 -9.48 -15.03 38.49
N GLY A 32 -10.31 -15.39 37.52
CA GLY A 32 -10.88 -16.73 37.41
C GLY A 32 -9.92 -17.66 36.65
N PRO A 33 -9.45 -18.78 37.23
CA PRO A 33 -8.61 -19.74 36.52
C PRO A 33 -9.48 -20.59 35.59
N GLY A 34 -9.77 -20.06 34.41
CA GLY A 34 -10.46 -20.76 33.34
C GLY A 34 -9.52 -21.70 32.59
N ASN A 35 -9.46 -22.96 33.03
CA ASN A 35 -8.87 -24.08 32.31
C ASN A 35 -9.43 -24.16 30.88
N ASN A 36 -8.60 -23.89 29.87
CA ASN A 36 -8.96 -24.19 28.48
C ASN A 36 -7.81 -24.90 27.75
N PRO A 37 -7.62 -26.23 27.95
CA PRO A 37 -6.70 -27.01 27.16
C PRO A 37 -7.38 -27.40 25.84
N LYS A 38 -7.39 -26.47 24.88
CA LYS A 38 -7.62 -26.80 23.47
C LYS A 38 -6.47 -26.26 22.65
N ALA A 39 -5.53 -27.17 22.42
CA ALA A 39 -5.06 -27.52 21.09
C ALA A 39 -4.63 -26.32 20.23
N GLN A 40 -3.34 -26.01 20.19
CA GLN A 40 -2.49 -26.53 19.10
C GLN A 40 -3.23 -26.63 17.76
N GLY A 41 -2.82 -25.75 16.84
CA GLY A 41 -3.14 -25.90 15.43
C GLY A 41 -4.12 -24.87 14.93
N ARG A 42 -3.61 -23.65 14.72
CA ARG A 42 -3.30 -23.19 13.37
C ARG A 42 -2.66 -21.81 13.45
N HIS A 43 -1.35 -21.78 13.25
CA HIS A 43 -0.75 -20.72 12.45
C HIS A 43 -1.46 -20.75 11.10
N ASP A 44 -2.61 -20.09 10.98
CA ASP A 44 -3.08 -19.61 9.69
C ASP A 44 -2.20 -18.40 9.38
N ASN A 45 -0.95 -18.72 9.03
CA ASN A 45 -0.08 -17.90 8.23
C ASN A 45 -1.00 -17.36 7.13
N GLY A 46 -1.34 -16.06 7.17
CA GLY A 46 -2.34 -15.38 6.33
C GLY A 46 -2.04 -15.39 4.83
N LYS A 47 -1.46 -16.47 4.33
CA LYS A 47 -1.30 -16.96 2.96
C LYS A 47 -2.65 -17.35 2.35
N HIS A 48 -3.76 -16.73 2.78
CA HIS A 48 -4.88 -16.61 1.88
C HIS A 48 -4.35 -15.78 0.70
N ARG A 49 -4.58 -16.29 -0.50
CA ARG A 49 -4.13 -15.76 -1.79
C ARG A 49 -4.70 -14.35 -2.03
N GLY A 50 -4.27 -13.37 -1.26
CA GLY A 50 -4.76 -11.99 -1.29
C GLY A 50 -4.49 -11.27 -2.62
N TRP A 51 -3.67 -11.87 -3.49
CA TRP A 51 -3.45 -11.42 -4.86
C TRP A 51 -4.71 -11.49 -5.73
N GLU A 52 -5.71 -12.29 -5.35
CA GLU A 52 -6.83 -12.62 -6.22
C GLU A 52 -7.88 -11.48 -6.34
N LYS A 53 -7.87 -10.48 -5.43
CA LYS A 53 -8.69 -9.25 -5.54
C LYS A 53 -8.07 -8.04 -4.81
N GLN A 54 -6.75 -7.87 -4.86
CA GLN A 54 -6.13 -6.71 -4.21
C GLN A 54 -6.34 -5.46 -5.08
N ALA A 55 -7.25 -4.59 -4.65
CA ALA A 55 -7.40 -3.27 -5.25
C ALA A 55 -6.21 -2.38 -4.82
N TYR A 56 -5.18 -2.32 -5.67
CA TYR A 56 -4.01 -1.49 -5.42
C TYR A 56 -4.36 0.00 -5.46
N ARG A 57 -3.69 0.79 -4.61
CA ARG A 57 -3.89 2.23 -4.52
C ARG A 57 -2.62 3.01 -4.84
N ARG A 58 -2.78 4.30 -5.18
CA ARG A 58 -1.65 5.22 -5.33
C ARG A 58 -0.88 5.30 -4.02
N GLY A 59 0.44 5.25 -4.09
CA GLY A 59 1.36 5.23 -2.95
C GLY A 59 1.68 3.82 -2.43
N GLU A 60 0.93 2.79 -2.85
CA GLU A 60 1.26 1.41 -2.55
C GLU A 60 2.33 0.87 -3.53
N ARG A 61 2.96 -0.25 -3.17
CA ARG A 61 3.94 -0.93 -4.01
C ARG A 61 3.26 -2.06 -4.78
N LEU A 62 3.43 -2.09 -6.09
CA LEU A 62 2.97 -3.21 -6.90
C LEU A 62 3.87 -4.44 -6.63
N PRO A 63 3.33 -5.65 -6.47
CA PRO A 63 4.15 -6.83 -6.21
C PRO A 63 5.11 -7.18 -7.36
N ASP A 64 6.26 -7.77 -7.02
CA ASP A 64 7.34 -8.06 -7.97
C ASP A 64 6.90 -8.96 -9.16
N ARG A 65 5.85 -9.78 -8.98
CA ARG A 65 5.27 -10.64 -10.04
C ARG A 65 4.79 -9.87 -11.26
N PHE A 66 4.43 -8.60 -11.10
CA PHE A 66 3.95 -7.76 -12.21
C PHE A 66 5.08 -7.08 -12.99
N TYR A 67 6.35 -7.23 -12.56
CA TYR A 67 7.51 -6.67 -13.26
C TYR A 67 8.08 -7.63 -14.29
N THR A 68 7.18 -8.24 -15.07
CA THR A 68 7.53 -9.09 -16.22
C THR A 68 7.02 -8.46 -17.50
N ARG A 69 7.58 -8.91 -18.63
CA ARG A 69 7.26 -8.32 -19.93
C ARG A 69 5.79 -8.50 -20.35
N ASP A 70 5.14 -9.51 -19.81
CA ASP A 70 3.73 -9.83 -20.10
C ASP A 70 2.76 -8.78 -19.52
N TYR A 71 3.15 -8.15 -18.42
CA TYR A 71 2.36 -7.10 -17.78
C TYR A 71 2.74 -5.69 -18.24
N TYR A 72 3.85 -5.53 -18.96
CA TYR A 72 4.30 -4.24 -19.43
C TYR A 72 3.45 -3.76 -20.60
N VAL A 73 2.87 -2.57 -20.44
CA VAL A 73 2.20 -1.89 -21.54
C VAL A 73 3.27 -1.21 -22.38
N THR A 74 3.38 -1.61 -23.64
CA THR A 74 4.29 -0.99 -24.62
C THR A 74 3.54 -0.25 -25.72
N ASP A 75 2.30 -0.66 -26.00
CA ASP A 75 1.37 -0.02 -26.94
C ASP A 75 0.57 1.07 -26.22
N TYR A 76 1.19 2.22 -25.98
CA TYR A 76 0.58 3.32 -25.23
C TYR A 76 -0.59 3.95 -25.99
N GLU A 77 -0.51 4.00 -27.32
CA GLU A 77 -1.50 4.66 -28.17
C GLU A 77 -2.85 3.94 -28.13
N ARG A 78 -2.84 2.60 -28.11
CA ARG A 78 -4.05 1.78 -27.92
C ARG A 78 -4.81 2.13 -26.66
N TYR A 79 -4.11 2.50 -25.59
CA TYR A 79 -4.70 2.85 -24.30
C TYR A 79 -4.84 4.36 -24.09
N HIS A 80 -4.58 5.17 -25.13
CA HIS A 80 -4.57 6.63 -25.05
C HIS A 80 -3.67 7.18 -23.93
N LEU A 81 -2.57 6.47 -23.64
CA LEU A 81 -1.60 6.84 -22.62
C LEU A 81 -0.46 7.65 -23.24
N ARG A 82 0.00 8.67 -22.51
CA ARG A 82 1.28 9.34 -22.82
C ARG A 82 2.43 8.39 -22.48
N ARG A 83 3.46 8.31 -23.34
CA ARG A 83 4.71 7.59 -23.05
C ARG A 83 5.25 7.96 -21.66
N PRO A 84 5.61 6.97 -20.81
CA PRO A 84 6.06 7.26 -19.46
C PRO A 84 7.44 7.92 -19.49
N GLU A 85 7.71 8.76 -18.51
CA GLU A 85 9.05 9.33 -18.30
C GLU A 85 10.06 8.23 -17.91
N PRO A 86 11.36 8.42 -18.21
CA PRO A 86 12.39 7.47 -17.80
C PRO A 86 12.31 7.17 -16.30
N GLY A 87 12.41 5.89 -15.94
CA GLY A 87 12.27 5.45 -14.56
C GLY A 87 10.83 5.13 -14.13
N TYR A 88 9.84 5.38 -14.99
CA TYR A 88 8.46 4.95 -14.81
C TYR A 88 8.05 3.91 -15.86
N ARG A 89 7.03 3.14 -15.53
CA ARG A 89 6.48 2.10 -16.42
C ARG A 89 4.99 1.90 -16.18
N TYR A 90 4.26 1.70 -17.28
CA TYR A 90 2.89 1.23 -17.23
C TYR A 90 2.83 -0.28 -17.12
N ILE A 91 2.05 -0.76 -16.18
CA ILE A 91 1.83 -2.17 -15.89
C ILE A 91 0.33 -2.43 -15.89
N ARG A 92 -0.14 -3.38 -16.69
CA ARG A 92 -1.54 -3.77 -16.75
C ARG A 92 -1.76 -4.99 -15.87
N SER A 93 -2.76 -4.99 -14.98
CA SER A 93 -3.14 -6.19 -14.24
C SER A 93 -3.94 -7.18 -15.10
N ASP A 94 -4.18 -8.36 -14.54
CA ASP A 94 -5.07 -9.36 -15.09
C ASP A 94 -6.51 -8.82 -15.25
N ASP A 95 -6.93 -7.89 -14.37
CA ASP A 95 -8.25 -7.23 -14.40
C ASP A 95 -8.35 -6.06 -15.40
N GLY A 96 -7.27 -5.80 -16.16
CA GLY A 96 -7.20 -4.71 -17.14
C GLY A 96 -6.86 -3.33 -16.58
N GLN A 97 -6.75 -3.17 -15.26
CA GLN A 97 -6.34 -1.90 -14.64
C GLN A 97 -4.88 -1.59 -14.97
N ILE A 98 -4.57 -0.32 -15.27
CA ILE A 98 -3.22 0.11 -15.64
C ILE A 98 -2.61 0.96 -14.54
N PHE A 99 -1.43 0.59 -14.07
CA PHE A 99 -0.66 1.30 -13.03
C PHE A 99 0.55 1.98 -13.65
N LEU A 100 0.74 3.26 -13.35
CA LEU A 100 2.02 3.93 -13.57
C LEU A 100 2.88 3.74 -12.34
N THR A 101 4.05 3.12 -12.53
CA THR A 101 4.86 2.65 -11.42
C THR A 101 6.32 3.10 -11.57
N ALA A 102 6.94 3.56 -10.48
CA ALA A 102 8.37 3.85 -10.46
C ALA A 102 9.17 2.54 -10.48
N VAL A 103 10.04 2.35 -11.49
CA VAL A 103 10.75 1.08 -11.72
C VAL A 103 11.72 0.75 -10.58
N ALA A 104 12.33 1.76 -9.96
CA ALA A 104 13.32 1.57 -8.91
C ALA A 104 12.71 1.04 -7.60
N THR A 105 11.50 1.47 -7.25
CA THR A 105 10.87 1.19 -5.96
C THR A 105 9.65 0.30 -6.08
N GLY A 106 9.03 0.28 -7.24
CA GLY A 106 7.74 -0.34 -7.49
C GLY A 106 6.54 0.45 -6.95
N LEU A 107 6.72 1.72 -6.59
CA LEU A 107 5.64 2.57 -6.11
C LEU A 107 4.68 2.97 -7.23
N ILE A 108 3.38 2.77 -6.96
CA ILE A 108 2.29 3.19 -7.83
C ILE A 108 2.10 4.70 -7.67
N VAL A 109 2.43 5.44 -8.72
CA VAL A 109 2.29 6.90 -8.74
C VAL A 109 1.00 7.35 -9.40
N ASP A 110 0.40 6.50 -10.25
CA ASP A 110 -0.90 6.76 -10.83
C ASP A 110 -1.64 5.48 -11.22
N ILE A 111 -2.96 5.57 -11.36
CA ILE A 111 -3.86 4.48 -11.74
C ILE A 111 -4.79 4.97 -12.84
N MET A 112 -4.77 4.31 -13.99
CA MET A 112 -5.70 4.52 -15.08
C MET A 112 -6.70 3.36 -15.16
N LEU A 113 -7.95 3.71 -15.52
CA LEU A 113 -8.95 2.72 -15.90
C LEU A 113 -8.53 2.13 -17.26
N GLY A 114 -8.40 0.81 -17.31
CA GLY A 114 -8.33 0.10 -18.58
C GLY A 114 -9.69 0.14 -19.23
N ASN A 115 -9.72 0.53 -20.50
CA ASN A 115 -10.93 0.61 -21.31
C ASN A 115 -11.14 -0.68 -22.11
#